data_AF-A0A2N3TBL4-F1
#
_entry.id   AF-A0A2N3TBL4-F1
#
_cell.length_a   1.000
_cell.length_b   1.000
_cell.length_c   1.000
_cell.angle_alpha   90.00
_cell.angle_beta   90.00
_cell.angle_gamma   90.00
#
_symmetry.space_group_name_H-M   'P 1'
#
loop_
_entity.id
_entity.type
_entity.pdbx_description
1 polymer ?
#
loop_
_entity_poly.entity_id
_entity_poly.type
_entity_poly.pdbx_seq_one_letter_code
_entity_poly.pdbx_strand_id
1 'polypeptide(L)'
;MKQEDTKQDIQELIKRHLTLLETNPHNTDKSIIILPIGSYKEVIELILNLQKTCIMALQADYISNTYIGDPNVNIQAVLEFITQLMPYEEMIFLDEVKEIMKKTEN
;
A
#
# COMPACT_ATOMS: atom_id res chain seq x y z
N MET A 1 -31.06 -15.88 -9.83
CA MET A 1 -30.82 -14.53 -10.42
C MET A 1 -29.93 -13.66 -9.53
N LYS A 2 -30.10 -13.61 -8.19
CA LYS A 2 -29.26 -12.80 -7.28
C LYS A 2 -27.74 -13.12 -7.28
N GLN A 3 -27.32 -14.39 -7.39
CA GLN A 3 -25.90 -14.77 -7.20
C GLN A 3 -24.98 -14.47 -8.40
N GLU A 4 -25.49 -14.53 -9.64
CA GLU A 4 -24.67 -14.22 -10.84
C GLU A 4 -24.41 -12.71 -10.95
N ASP A 5 -25.37 -11.90 -10.50
CA ASP A 5 -25.29 -10.43 -10.45
C ASP A 5 -24.20 -9.97 -9.47
N THR A 6 -24.19 -10.53 -8.24
CA THR A 6 -23.16 -10.25 -7.22
C THR A 6 -21.75 -10.61 -7.68
N LYS A 7 -21.60 -11.74 -8.39
CA LYS A 7 -20.30 -12.17 -8.92
C LYS A 7 -19.79 -11.21 -9.99
N GLN A 8 -20.67 -10.70 -10.83
CA GLN A 8 -20.33 -9.75 -11.88
C GLN A 8 -19.91 -8.39 -11.28
N ASP A 9 -20.63 -7.90 -10.27
CA ASP A 9 -20.29 -6.67 -9.54
C ASP A 9 -18.89 -6.76 -8.91
N ILE A 10 -18.59 -7.86 -8.23
CA ILE A 10 -17.27 -8.07 -7.61
C ILE A 10 -16.17 -8.13 -8.68
N GLN A 11 -16.41 -8.77 -9.82
CA GLN A 11 -15.43 -8.82 -10.92
C GLN A 11 -15.14 -7.44 -11.51
N GLU A 12 -16.14 -6.56 -11.59
CA GLU A 12 -15.92 -5.17 -12.02
C GLU A 12 -15.11 -4.39 -10.98
N LEU A 13 -15.41 -4.55 -9.69
CA LEU A 13 -14.66 -3.89 -8.62
C LEU A 13 -13.19 -4.35 -8.59
N ILE A 14 -12.92 -5.65 -8.76
CA ILE A 14 -11.56 -6.19 -8.84
C ILE A 14 -10.77 -5.51 -9.95
N LYS A 15 -11.36 -5.34 -11.14
CA LYS A 15 -10.69 -4.70 -12.28
C LYS A 15 -10.39 -3.23 -12.05
N ARG A 16 -11.22 -2.54 -11.26
CA ARG A 16 -11.08 -1.10 -10.99
C ARG A 16 -10.04 -0.81 -9.92
N HIS A 17 -9.98 -1.63 -8.87
CA HIS A 17 -9.20 -1.32 -7.68
C HIS A 17 -8.03 -2.25 -7.41
N LEU A 18 -7.99 -3.47 -7.97
CA LEU A 18 -6.94 -4.47 -7.70
C LEU A 18 -5.95 -4.64 -8.85
N THR A 19 -5.65 -3.57 -9.59
CA THR A 19 -4.50 -3.55 -10.50
C THR A 19 -3.22 -3.51 -9.67
N LEU A 20 -2.56 -4.67 -9.56
CA LEU A 20 -1.25 -4.79 -8.91
C LEU A 20 -0.31 -3.74 -9.52
N LEU A 21 0.08 -2.74 -8.71
CA LEU A 21 1.10 -1.72 -8.98
C LEU A 21 1.51 -1.66 -10.47
N GLU A 22 0.65 -1.13 -11.34
CA GLU A 22 1.00 -1.03 -12.75
C GLU A 22 2.08 0.05 -12.89
N THR A 23 3.20 -0.33 -13.50
CA THR A 23 4.25 0.60 -13.91
C THR A 23 3.64 1.74 -14.71
N ASN A 24 3.76 2.97 -14.22
CA ASN A 24 3.40 4.16 -15.00
C ASN A 24 4.39 4.28 -16.19
N PRO A 25 3.96 4.05 -17.45
CA PRO A 25 4.86 4.06 -18.60
C PRO A 25 5.36 5.47 -18.96
N HIS A 26 4.79 6.50 -18.34
CA HIS A 26 5.01 7.91 -18.70
C HIS A 26 5.88 8.68 -17.70
N ASN A 27 6.45 8.03 -16.69
CA ASN A 27 7.29 8.69 -15.68
C ASN A 27 8.74 8.20 -15.76
N THR A 28 9.43 8.58 -16.83
CA THR A 28 10.84 8.23 -17.09
C THR A 28 11.84 8.93 -16.17
N ASP A 29 11.39 9.85 -15.31
CA ASP A 29 12.26 10.67 -14.44
C ASP A 29 12.43 10.13 -13.02
N LYS A 30 11.73 9.05 -12.65
CA LYS A 30 11.86 8.41 -11.33
C LYS A 30 12.46 7.02 -11.49
N SER A 31 13.56 6.74 -10.79
CA SER A 31 14.11 5.39 -10.69
C SER A 31 13.03 4.45 -10.15
N ILE A 32 12.56 3.54 -11.01
CA ILE A 32 11.49 2.59 -10.65
C ILE A 32 12.11 1.47 -9.82
N ILE A 33 11.64 1.32 -8.59
CA ILE A 33 11.96 0.16 -7.76
C ILE A 33 10.89 -0.89 -8.01
N ILE A 34 11.26 -1.98 -8.68
CA ILE A 34 10.40 -3.15 -8.83
C ILE A 34 10.55 -3.98 -7.56
N LEU A 35 9.47 -4.12 -6.80
CA LEU A 35 9.44 -4.96 -5.61
C LEU A 35 8.85 -6.34 -5.99
N PRO A 36 9.59 -7.44 -5.79
CA PRO A 36 9.08 -8.78 -6.06
C PRO A 36 8.11 -9.18 -4.94
N ILE A 37 6.84 -8.83 -5.11
CA ILE A 37 5.80 -9.09 -4.11
C ILE A 37 4.75 -10.03 -4.70
N GLY A 38 4.49 -11.14 -3.99
CA GLY A 38 3.58 -12.21 -4.43
C GLY A 38 2.13 -12.02 -3.99
N SER A 39 1.85 -11.11 -3.06
CA SER A 39 0.49 -10.83 -2.59
C SER A 39 0.35 -9.46 -1.91
N TYR A 40 -0.88 -8.93 -1.85
CA TYR A 40 -1.17 -7.71 -1.08
C TYR A 40 -0.86 -7.84 0.41
N LYS A 41 -0.93 -9.05 0.97
CA LYS A 41 -0.51 -9.33 2.35
C LYS A 41 0.97 -8.99 2.54
N GLU A 42 1.83 -9.40 1.62
CA GLU A 42 3.26 -9.09 1.65
C GLU A 42 3.52 -7.58 1.45
N VAL A 43 2.72 -6.88 0.62
CA VAL A 43 2.78 -5.41 0.50
C VAL A 43 2.52 -4.74 1.84
N ILE A 44 1.42 -5.12 2.49
CA ILE A 44 1.04 -4.57 3.81
C ILE A 44 2.09 -4.92 4.87
N GLU A 45 2.61 -6.15 4.88
CA GLU A 45 3.68 -6.56 5.80
C GLU A 45 4.95 -5.73 5.59
N LEU A 46 5.33 -5.43 4.35
CA LEU A 46 6.45 -4.54 4.03
C LEU A 46 6.21 -3.13 4.57
N ILE A 47 5.06 -2.53 4.28
CA ILE A 47 4.67 -1.20 4.77
C ILE A 47 4.74 -1.16 6.31
N LEU A 48 4.18 -2.16 6.98
CA LEU A 48 4.19 -2.27 8.44
C LEU A 48 5.60 -2.42 8.99
N ASN A 49 6.47 -3.20 8.35
CA ASN A 49 7.85 -3.38 8.78
C ASN A 49 8.66 -2.09 8.61
N LEU A 50 8.47 -1.35 7.52
CA LEU A 50 9.08 -0.03 7.33
C LEU A 50 8.61 0.94 8.44
N GLN A 51 7.30 1.00 8.69
CA GLN A 51 6.73 1.86 9.73
C GLN A 51 7.25 1.51 11.13
N LYS A 52 7.27 0.22 11.51
CA LYS A 52 7.83 -0.24 12.79
C LYS A 52 9.30 0.13 12.93
N THR A 53 10.06 -0.01 11.85
CA THR A 53 11.48 0.38 11.82
C THR A 53 11.62 1.89 12.08
N CYS A 54 10.81 2.74 11.44
CA CYS A 54 10.81 4.18 11.73
C CYS A 54 10.41 4.50 13.17
N ILE A 55 9.44 3.79 13.76
CA ILE A 55 9.05 3.97 15.17
C ILE A 55 10.21 3.63 16.11
N MET A 56 10.83 2.46 15.92
CA MET A 56 12.01 2.06 16.69
C MET A 56 13.14 3.06 16.50
N ALA A 57 13.29 3.55 15.27
CA ALA A 57 14.30 4.53 14.95
C ALA A 57 14.06 5.85 15.72
N LEU A 58 12.84 6.38 15.76
CA LEU A 58 12.55 7.62 16.51
C LEU A 58 12.81 7.52 18.02
N GLN A 59 12.85 6.31 18.57
CA GLN A 59 13.06 6.07 20.00
C GLN A 59 14.53 5.79 20.37
N ALA A 60 15.39 5.60 19.37
CA ALA A 60 16.79 5.24 19.59
C ALA A 60 17.66 6.49 19.82
N ASP A 61 18.69 6.34 20.67
CA ASP A 61 19.77 7.30 20.78
C ASP A 61 20.76 7.11 19.63
N TYR A 62 20.98 8.16 18.84
CA TYR A 62 21.89 8.13 17.71
C TYR A 62 23.20 8.82 17.99
N ILE A 63 24.28 8.21 17.50
CA ILE A 63 25.54 8.90 17.27
C ILE A 63 25.52 9.36 15.81
N SER A 64 25.72 10.65 15.57
CA SER A 64 25.71 11.21 14.21
C SER A 64 26.77 10.51 13.35
N ASN A 65 26.34 10.05 12.17
CA ASN A 65 27.22 9.41 11.19
C ASN A 65 27.27 10.30 9.95
N THR A 66 28.46 10.76 9.59
CA THR A 66 28.69 11.68 8.46
C THR A 66 28.26 11.11 7.11
N TYR A 67 28.19 9.79 6.96
CA TYR A 67 27.75 9.14 5.72
C TYR A 67 26.22 8.94 5.64
N ILE A 68 25.54 8.93 6.80
CA ILE A 68 24.09 8.70 6.88
C ILE A 68 23.35 10.04 6.99
N GLY A 69 23.95 11.07 7.58
CA GLY A 69 23.32 12.38 7.77
C GLY A 69 22.45 12.44 9.02
N ASP A 70 21.50 13.39 9.06
CA ASP A 70 20.57 13.56 10.18
C ASP A 70 19.53 12.41 10.19
N PRO A 71 19.50 11.57 11.25
CA PRO A 71 18.52 10.49 11.38
C PRO A 71 17.07 10.97 11.25
N ASN A 72 16.74 12.16 11.74
CA ASN A 72 15.37 12.68 11.67
C ASN A 72 14.93 12.94 10.23
N VAL A 73 15.81 13.50 9.41
CA VAL A 73 15.56 13.75 7.98
C VAL A 73 15.35 12.43 7.24
N ASN A 74 16.18 11.43 7.52
CA ASN A 74 16.07 10.13 6.87
C ASN A 74 14.78 9.40 7.27
N ILE A 75 14.43 9.41 8.56
CA ILE A 75 13.19 8.80 9.05
C ILE A 75 11.98 9.49 8.41
N GLN A 76 12.00 10.82 8.33
CA GLN A 76 10.93 11.59 7.67
C GLN A 76 10.76 11.17 6.21
N ALA A 77 11.87 11.09 5.44
CA ALA A 77 11.81 10.68 4.05
C ALA A 77 11.22 9.28 3.86
N VAL A 78 11.55 8.33 4.75
CA VAL A 78 10.97 6.97 4.71
C VAL A 78 9.49 7.00 5.09
N LEU A 79 9.08 7.81 6.07
CA LEU A 79 7.65 7.98 6.41
C LEU A 79 6.85 8.59 5.25
N GLU A 80 7.40 9.58 4.54
CA GLU A 80 6.80 10.14 3.32
C GLU A 80 6.73 9.13 2.17
N PHE A 81 7.67 8.19 2.09
CA PHE A 81 7.61 7.09 1.14
C PHE A 81 6.53 6.07 1.53
N ILE A 82 6.41 5.74 2.81
CA ILE A 82 5.37 4.85 3.33
C ILE A 82 3.96 5.37 2.96
N THR A 83 3.70 6.68 3.05
CA THR A 83 2.38 7.23 2.70
C THR A 83 2.03 7.05 1.22
N GLN A 84 3.03 7.00 0.33
CA GLN A 84 2.86 6.75 -1.09
C GLN A 84 2.63 5.26 -1.42
N LEU A 85 3.06 4.36 -0.53
CA LEU A 85 2.84 2.92 -0.67
C LEU A 85 1.48 2.44 -0.13
N MET A 86 0.77 3.29 0.63
CA MET A 86 -0.50 2.93 1.23
C MET A 86 -1.52 2.54 0.14
N PRO A 87 -2.17 1.36 0.26
CA PRO A 87 -3.10 0.86 -0.76
C PRO A 87 -4.51 1.44 -0.56
N TYR A 88 -4.66 2.74 -0.83
CA TYR A 88 -5.92 3.47 -0.58
C TYR A 88 -7.08 2.97 -1.44
N GLU A 89 -6.82 2.61 -2.70
CA GLU A 89 -7.84 2.10 -3.62
C GLU A 89 -8.37 0.74 -3.17
N GLU A 90 -7.48 -0.11 -2.67
CA GLU A 90 -7.83 -1.43 -2.13
C GLU A 90 -8.61 -1.30 -0.82
N MET A 91 -8.35 -0.26 -0.01
CA MET A 91 -9.18 0.04 1.18
C MET A 91 -10.61 0.40 0.77
N ILE A 92 -10.78 1.25 -0.26
CA ILE A 92 -12.10 1.62 -0.80
C ILE A 92 -12.82 0.38 -1.35
N PHE A 93 -12.11 -0.46 -2.10
CA PHE A 93 -12.64 -1.72 -2.61
C PHE A 93 -13.22 -2.61 -1.51
N LEU A 94 -12.51 -2.75 -0.39
CA LEU A 94 -12.98 -3.58 0.73
C LEU A 94 -14.27 -3.03 1.35
N ASP A 95 -14.40 -1.71 1.45
CA ASP A 95 -15.63 -1.08 1.93
C ASP A 95 -16.78 -1.30 0.94
N GLU A 96 -16.54 -1.18 -0.37
CA GLU A 96 -17.57 -1.41 -1.40
C GLU A 96 -18.03 -2.89 -1.44
N VAL A 97 -17.11 -3.84 -1.32
CA VAL A 97 -17.44 -5.27 -1.21
C VAL A 97 -18.33 -5.52 0.01
N LYS A 98 -18.02 -4.90 1.16
CA LYS A 98 -18.83 -5.01 2.37
C LYS A 98 -20.25 -4.50 2.16
N GLU A 99 -20.43 -3.40 1.41
CA GLU A 99 -21.76 -2.87 1.10
C GLU A 99 -22.56 -3.78 0.15
N ILE A 100 -21.91 -4.39 -0.86
CA ILE A 100 -22.55 -5.39 -1.73
C ILE A 100 -23.03 -6.60 -0.91
N MET A 101 -22.20 -7.08 0.02
CA MET A 101 -22.55 -8.22 0.88
C MET A 101 -23.79 -7.90 1.75
N LYS A 102 -23.84 -6.71 2.37
CA LYS A 102 -25.01 -6.28 3.16
C LYS A 102 -26.31 -6.20 2.34
N LYS A 103 -26.23 -5.78 1.07
CA LYS A 103 -27.40 -5.75 0.16
C LYS A 103 -27.89 -7.16 -0.20
N THR A 104 -26.99 -8.13 -0.17
CA THR A 104 -27.29 -9.53 -0.55
C THR A 104 -27.93 -10.31 0.59
N GLU A 105 -27.71 -9.90 1.85
CA GLU A 105 -28.32 -10.48 3.06
C GLU A 105 -29.76 -9.99 3.33
N ASN A 106 -30.26 -9.00 2.58
CA ASN A 106 -31.64 -8.49 2.62
C ASN A 106 -32.48 -8.95 1.41
#